data_AF-A0A8J3DU18-F1
#
_entry.id   AF-A0A8J3DU18-F1
#
_cell.length_a   1.000
_cell.length_b   1.000
_cell.length_c   1.000
_cell.angle_alpha   90.00
_cell.angle_beta   90.00
_cell.angle_gamma   90.00
#
_symmetry.space_group_name_H-M   'P 1'
#
loop_
_entity.id
_entity.type
_entity.pdbx_description
1 polymer ?
#
loop_
_entity_poly.entity_id
_entity_poly.type
_entity_poly.pdbx_seq_one_letter_code
_entity_poly.pdbx_strand_id
1 'polypeptide(L)' 'MLYWALVFLVVAIIAAALGFGGIAGTSAGIAQILFYIFLAFLVISLLASLVRRTRS' A
#
# COMPACT_ATOMS: atom_id res chain seq x y z
N MET A 1 -26.75 -11.60 6.88
CA MET A 1 -25.46 -11.51 6.15
C MET A 1 -25.57 -10.57 4.94
N LEU A 2 -26.39 -10.87 3.92
CA LEU A 2 -26.58 -10.02 2.73
C LEU A 2 -27.08 -8.60 3.02
N TYR A 3 -27.99 -8.42 3.98
CA TYR A 3 -28.46 -7.10 4.40
C TYR A 3 -27.31 -6.20 4.89
N TRP A 4 -26.44 -6.74 5.75
CA TRP A 4 -25.28 -6.02 6.26
C TRP A 4 -24.29 -5.68 5.15
N ALA A 5 -24.03 -6.59 4.20
CA ALA A 5 -23.17 -6.32 3.05
C ALA A 5 -23.71 -5.18 2.17
N LEU A 6 -25.03 -5.12 1.97
CA LEU A 6 -25.70 -4.09 1.19
C LEU A 6 -25.64 -2.73 1.90
N VAL A 7 -25.79 -2.71 3.22
CA VAL A 7 -25.60 -1.49 4.04
C VAL A 7 -24.16 -0.99 3.95
N PHE A 8 -23.17 -1.87 4.08
CA PHE A 8 -21.75 -1.51 3.92
C PHE A 8 -21.42 -0.99 2.52
N LEU A 9 -22.02 -1.57 1.48
CA LEU A 9 -21.87 -1.10 0.10
C LEU A 9 -22.36 0.34 -0.06
N VAL A 10 -23.55 0.65 0.46
CA VAL A 10 -24.13 2.00 0.39
C VAL A 10 -23.26 2.99 1.18
N VAL A 11 -22.81 2.62 2.38
CA VAL A 11 -21.91 3.44 3.19
C VAL A 11 -20.58 3.70 2.48
N ALA A 12 -20.00 2.70 1.82
CA ALA A 12 -18.75 2.84 1.07
C ALA A 12 -18.90 3.80 -0.13
N ILE A 13 -20.02 3.73 -0.87
CA ILE A 13 -20.30 4.65 -1.98
C ILE A 13 -20.49 6.09 -1.46
N ILE A 14 -21.24 6.25 -0.37
CA ILE A 14 -21.45 7.57 0.25
C ILE A 14 -20.11 8.13 0.75
N ALA A 15 -19.30 7.32 1.43
CA ALA A 15 -17.97 7.72 1.90
C ALA A 15 -17.06 8.13 0.72
N ALA A 16 -17.06 7.34 -0.36
CA ALA A 16 -16.32 7.65 -1.58
C ALA A 16 -16.77 8.97 -2.22
N ALA A 17 -18.09 9.19 -2.33
CA ALA A 17 -18.67 10.42 -2.89
C ALA A 17 -18.46 11.66 -2.00
N LEU A 18 -18.49 11.49 -0.67
CA LEU A 18 -18.28 12.56 0.32
C LEU A 18 -16.80 13.00 0.46
N GLY A 19 -15.88 12.40 -0.29
CA GLY A 19 -14.50 12.89 -0.35
C GLY A 19 -13.45 11.97 0.27
N PHE A 20 -13.72 10.67 0.45
CA PHE A 20 -12.64 9.70 0.72
C PHE A 20 -11.54 9.70 -0.37
N GLY A 21 -11.82 10.25 -1.55
CA GLY A 21 -10.80 10.51 -2.58
C GLY A 21 -9.67 11.46 -2.13
N GLY A 22 -9.94 12.40 -1.23
CA GLY A 22 -8.91 13.30 -0.68
C GLY A 22 -7.91 12.57 0.22
N ILE A 23 -8.41 11.64 1.04
CA ILE A 23 -7.58 10.77 1.90
C ILE A 23 -6.83 9.75 1.04
N ALA A 24 -7.43 9.28 -0.05
CA ALA A 24 -6.75 8.43 -1.02
C ALA A 24 -5.54 9.14 -1.65
N GLY A 25 -5.64 10.44 -1.95
CA GLY A 25 -4.54 11.25 -2.47
C GLY A 25 -3.38 11.42 -1.47
N THR A 26 -3.67 11.75 -0.22
CA THR A 26 -2.63 11.87 0.82
C THR A 26 -2.00 10.52 1.15
N SER A 27 -2.82 9.46 1.19
CA SER A 27 -2.35 8.09 1.40
C SER A 27 -1.48 7.59 0.24
N ALA A 28 -1.79 7.98 -1.00
CA ALA A 28 -0.96 7.66 -2.16
C ALA A 28 0.44 8.28 -2.05
N GLY A 29 0.55 9.53 -1.58
CA GLY A 29 1.85 10.17 -1.33
C GLY A 29 2.68 9.45 -0.27
N ILE A 30 2.05 9.05 0.85
CA ILE A 30 2.73 8.29 1.92
C ILE A 30 3.17 6.91 1.42
N ALA A 31 2.31 6.23 0.65
CA ALA A 31 2.62 4.93 0.05
C ALA A 31 3.82 4.99 -0.89
N GLN A 32 3.97 6.07 -1.68
CA GLN A 32 5.13 6.26 -2.55
C GLN A 32 6.43 6.34 -1.75
N ILE A 33 6.46 7.10 -0.65
CA ILE A 33 7.64 7.24 0.21
C ILE A 33 8.03 5.88 0.79
N LEU A 34 7.06 5.13 1.32
CA LEU A 34 7.28 3.79 1.86
C LEU A 34 7.76 2.80 0.79
N PHE A 35 7.22 2.88 -0.44
CA PHE A 35 7.64 2.05 -1.56
C PHE A 35 9.11 2.28 -1.91
N TYR A 36 9.57 3.53 -1.97
CA TYR A 36 10.98 3.83 -2.21
C TYR A 36 11.90 3.35 -1.09
N ILE A 37 11.51 3.50 0.18
CA ILE A 37 12.28 2.98 1.32
C ILE A 37 12.40 1.46 1.24
N PHE A 38 11.28 0.79 1.00
CA PHE A 38 11.25 -0.66 0.82
C PHE A 38 12.14 -1.10 -0.36
N LEU A 39 12.06 -0.40 -1.49
CA LEU A 39 12.85 -0.70 -2.67
C LEU A 39 14.35 -0.54 -2.40
N ALA A 40 14.76 0.52 -1.69
CA ALA A 40 16.15 0.71 -1.29
C ALA A 40 16.63 -0.45 -0.40
N PHE A 41 15.83 -0.84 0.60
CA PHE A 41 16.14 -1.95 1.49
C PHE A 41 16.18 -3.30 0.75
N LEU A 42 15.28 -3.49 -0.21
CA LEU A 42 15.23 -4.65 -1.08
C LEU A 42 16.51 -4.76 -1.92
N VAL A 43 16.95 -3.67 -2.52
CA VAL A 43 18.20 -3.63 -3.31
C VAL A 43 19.40 -3.93 -2.41
N ILE A 44 19.48 -3.33 -1.23
CA ILE A 44 20.56 -3.59 -0.27
C ILE A 44 20.57 -5.07 0.15
N SER A 45 19.41 -5.63 0.49
CA SER A 45 19.26 -7.03 0.87
C SER A 45 19.62 -7.97 -0.28
N LEU A 46 19.19 -7.65 -1.50
CA LEU A 46 19.48 -8.43 -2.70
C LEU A 46 20.98 -8.44 -3.01
N LEU A 47 21.63 -7.28 -2.96
CA LEU A 47 23.08 -7.15 -3.13
C LEU A 47 23.83 -7.91 -2.03
N ALA A 48 23.42 -7.77 -0.76
CA ALA A 48 24.01 -8.50 0.34
C ALA A 48 23.86 -10.04 0.18
N SER A 49 22.71 -10.49 -0.32
CA SER A 49 22.42 -11.89 -0.59
C SER A 49 23.26 -12.43 -1.76
N LEU A 50 23.35 -11.67 -2.85
CA LEU A 50 24.20 -11.99 -4.01
C LEU A 50 25.68 -12.08 -3.62
N VAL A 51 26.18 -11.12 -2.83
CA VAL A 51 27.57 -11.12 -2.34
C VAL A 51 27.85 -12.31 -1.42
N ARG A 52 26.90 -12.69 -0.56
CA ARG A 52 27.04 -13.88 0.31
C ARG A 52 27.05 -15.18 -0.51
N ARG A 53 26.26 -15.26 -1.59
CA ARG A 53 26.16 -16.46 -2.42
C ARG A 53 27.43 -16.77 -3.21
N THR A 54 28.23 -15.77 -3.56
CA THR A 54 29.49 -15.96 -4.31
C THR A 54 30.66 -16.40 -3.43
N ARG A 55 30.52 -16.33 -2.09
CA ARG A 55 31.62 -16.61 -1.15
C ARG A 55 31.53 -17.97 -0.45
N SER A 56 30.59 -18.83 -0.85
CA SER A 56 30.44 -20.21 -0.36
C SER A 56 30.45 -21.19 -1.53
#